data_AF-A0A947B354-F1
#
_entry.id   AF-A0A947B354-F1
#
_cell.length_a   1.000
_cell.length_b   1.000
_cell.length_c   1.000
_cell.angle_alpha   90.00
_cell.angle_beta   90.00
_cell.angle_gamma   90.00
#
_symmetry.space_group_name_H-M   'P 1'
#
loop_
_entity.id
_entity.type
_entity.pdbx_description
1 polymer ?
#
loop_
_entity_poly.entity_id
_entity_poly.type
_entity_poly.pdbx_seq_one_letter_code
_entity_poly.pdbx_strand_id
1 'polypeptide(L)'
;MSGQEAELSMLGGRFLKAFHHMINTVRIHQDNNQLIKECVKQFAKALADMSGGSDLEFLIWRGRFFIQGEKLHYRRESFALINEMVEYFPQRGLRGLVFQPTVKEGTLKDFVIFSRLLNESAMQNDPPTWLDKQLQTNGIVWVELLKEIDEVPPDIELQRKEQARQSYMHSMATVKEVAKKVSQRSVAGIRKARRLAQTMVDLVLEDEILMLGLTTIRDYDDYT
;
A
#
# COMPACT_ATOMS: atom_id res chain seq x y z
N MET A 1 12.27 -2.92 13.38
CA MET A 1 12.66 -3.20 11.99
C MET A 1 12.93 -4.69 11.76
N SER A 2 11.89 -5.47 11.48
CA SER A 2 12.05 -6.86 11.05
C SER A 2 12.66 -6.89 9.63
N GLY A 3 13.39 -7.95 9.28
CA GLY A 3 13.99 -8.08 7.94
C GLY A 3 12.94 -8.04 6.81
N GLN A 4 11.70 -8.42 7.11
CA GLN A 4 10.59 -8.50 6.17
C GLN A 4 9.98 -7.12 5.87
N GLU A 5 9.88 -6.23 6.86
CA GLU A 5 9.48 -4.82 6.66
C GLU A 5 10.47 -4.05 5.78
N ALA A 6 11.77 -4.28 6.01
CA ALA A 6 12.83 -3.64 5.24
C ALA A 6 12.82 -4.11 3.77
N GLU A 7 12.51 -5.39 3.54
CA GLU A 7 12.36 -5.98 2.21
C GLU A 7 11.13 -5.43 1.47
N LEU A 8 9.97 -5.41 2.11
CA LEU A 8 8.73 -4.83 1.56
C LEU A 8 8.87 -3.34 1.24
N SER A 9 9.53 -2.59 2.11
CA SER A 9 9.84 -1.17 1.87
C SER A 9 10.76 -0.97 0.66
N MET A 10 11.79 -1.82 0.51
CA MET A 10 12.68 -1.77 -0.65
C MET A 10 11.97 -2.18 -1.94
N LEU A 11 11.16 -3.23 -1.91
CA LEU A 11 10.37 -3.69 -3.05
C LEU A 11 9.30 -2.67 -3.45
N GLY A 12 8.59 -2.09 -2.49
CA GLY A 12 7.58 -1.06 -2.72
C GLY A 12 8.17 0.20 -3.35
N GLY A 13 9.37 0.62 -2.92
CA GLY A 13 10.08 1.74 -3.54
C GLY A 13 10.49 1.44 -4.99
N ARG A 14 10.93 0.21 -5.27
CA ARG A 14 11.23 -0.25 -6.64
C ARG A 14 9.97 -0.28 -7.51
N PHE A 15 8.86 -0.79 -6.98
CA PHE A 15 7.57 -0.81 -7.64
C PHE A 15 7.11 0.60 -8.03
N LEU A 16 7.06 1.53 -7.08
CA LEU A 16 6.62 2.90 -7.34
C LEU A 16 7.52 3.59 -8.36
N LYS A 17 8.84 3.37 -8.28
CA LYS A 17 9.80 3.90 -9.24
C LYS A 17 9.58 3.37 -10.65
N ALA A 18 9.41 2.05 -10.79
CA ALA A 18 9.16 1.43 -12.08
C ALA A 18 7.82 1.88 -12.68
N PHE A 19 6.80 2.03 -11.85
CA PHE A 19 5.47 2.47 -12.28
C PHE A 19 5.48 3.91 -12.80
N HIS A 20 6.03 4.85 -12.03
CA HIS A 20 6.21 6.24 -12.45
C HIS A 20 7.03 6.34 -13.73
N HIS A 21 8.12 5.58 -13.84
CA HIS A 21 8.97 5.60 -15.02
C HIS A 21 8.23 5.08 -16.27
N MET A 22 7.42 4.02 -16.13
CA MET A 22 6.57 3.51 -17.22
C MET A 22 5.54 4.56 -17.68
N ILE A 23 4.81 5.17 -16.74
CA ILE A 23 3.81 6.21 -17.01
C ILE A 23 4.43 7.37 -17.79
N ASN A 24 5.57 7.88 -17.33
CA ASN A 24 6.22 9.05 -17.91
C ASN A 24 6.89 8.75 -19.26
N THR A 25 7.49 7.56 -19.41
CA THR A 25 8.10 7.15 -20.69
C THR A 25 7.05 7.00 -21.78
N VAL A 26 5.90 6.40 -21.46
CA VAL A 26 4.77 6.25 -22.41
C VAL A 26 4.15 7.61 -22.78
N ARG A 27 4.17 8.59 -21.85
CA ARG A 27 3.71 9.96 -22.10
C ARG A 27 4.57 10.69 -23.13
N ILE A 28 5.90 10.46 -23.12
CA ILE A 28 6.87 11.23 -23.91
C ILE A 28 7.16 10.56 -25.27
N HIS A 29 7.07 9.23 -25.35
CA HIS A 29 7.52 8.47 -26.52
C HIS A 29 6.40 7.73 -27.27
N GLN A 30 6.60 7.53 -28.57
CA GLN A 30 5.75 6.69 -29.41
C GLN A 30 6.00 5.20 -29.14
N ASP A 31 5.00 4.35 -29.39
CA ASP A 31 4.94 2.93 -28.99
C ASP A 31 6.11 2.06 -29.47
N ASN A 32 6.85 2.48 -30.52
CA ASN A 32 7.97 1.72 -31.04
C ASN A 32 9.31 2.00 -30.32
N ASN A 33 9.30 2.67 -29.17
CA ASN A 33 10.53 2.95 -28.43
C ASN A 33 10.97 1.74 -27.60
N GLN A 34 12.23 1.32 -27.79
CA GLN A 34 12.86 0.26 -27.00
C GLN A 34 12.86 0.57 -25.49
N LEU A 35 12.91 1.86 -25.11
CA LEU A 35 12.81 2.29 -23.71
C LEU A 35 11.47 1.93 -23.08
N ILE A 36 10.36 2.04 -23.81
CA ILE A 36 9.02 1.65 -23.30
C ILE A 36 9.02 0.16 -22.97
N LYS A 37 9.61 -0.67 -23.83
CA LYS A 37 9.69 -2.12 -23.61
C LYS A 37 10.45 -2.46 -22.33
N GLU A 38 11.55 -1.76 -22.09
CA GLU A 38 12.36 -1.93 -20.88
C GLU A 38 11.61 -1.47 -19.62
N CYS A 39 10.94 -0.32 -19.69
CA CYS A 39 10.11 0.19 -18.58
C CYS A 39 9.00 -0.78 -18.20
N VAL A 40 8.27 -1.30 -19.20
CA VAL A 40 7.18 -2.27 -18.97
C VAL A 40 7.72 -3.55 -18.34
N LYS A 41 8.86 -4.06 -18.80
CA LYS A 41 9.50 -5.24 -18.20
C LYS A 41 9.89 -5.00 -16.74
N GLN A 42 10.47 -3.85 -16.44
CA GLN A 42 10.87 -3.49 -15.08
C GLN A 42 9.65 -3.34 -14.16
N PHE A 43 8.57 -2.74 -14.66
CA PHE A 43 7.30 -2.63 -13.93
C PHE A 43 6.67 -4.00 -13.67
N ALA A 44 6.51 -4.83 -14.70
CA ALA A 44 5.93 -6.17 -14.56
C ALA A 44 6.74 -7.05 -13.60
N LYS A 45 8.08 -6.95 -13.61
CA LYS A 45 8.94 -7.62 -12.65
C LYS A 45 8.72 -7.11 -11.23
N ALA A 46 8.74 -5.79 -11.02
CA ALA A 46 8.56 -5.21 -9.68
C ALA A 46 7.17 -5.53 -9.10
N LEU A 47 6.16 -5.57 -9.96
CA LEU A 47 4.80 -5.97 -9.61
C LEU A 47 4.73 -7.46 -9.23
N ALA A 48 5.40 -8.35 -9.98
CA ALA A 48 5.45 -9.78 -9.65
C ALA A 48 6.22 -10.06 -8.34
N ASP A 49 7.32 -9.34 -8.10
CA ASP A 49 8.10 -9.44 -6.86
C ASP A 49 7.27 -8.96 -5.64
N MET A 50 6.40 -7.95 -5.83
CA MET A 50 5.53 -7.41 -4.77
C MET A 50 4.27 -8.24 -4.53
N SER A 51 3.66 -8.77 -5.58
CA SER A 51 2.35 -9.44 -5.47
C SER A 51 2.45 -10.81 -4.82
N GLY A 52 3.60 -11.48 -4.89
CA GLY A 52 3.78 -12.82 -4.31
C GLY A 52 2.81 -13.88 -4.84
N GLY A 53 2.03 -13.58 -5.89
CA GLY A 53 0.95 -14.43 -6.41
C GLY A 53 -0.47 -14.10 -5.93
N SER A 54 -0.65 -13.11 -5.04
CA SER A 54 -1.96 -12.58 -4.67
C SER A 54 -2.25 -11.25 -5.39
N ASP A 55 -3.44 -10.72 -5.18
CA ASP A 55 -3.80 -9.35 -5.57
C ASP A 55 -2.82 -8.37 -4.91
N LEU A 56 -2.45 -7.31 -5.62
CA LEU A 56 -1.58 -6.24 -5.13
C LEU A 56 -2.37 -4.94 -5.02
N GLU A 57 -2.76 -4.59 -3.79
CA GLU A 57 -3.39 -3.30 -3.50
C GLU A 57 -2.32 -2.20 -3.35
N PHE A 58 -2.50 -1.10 -4.07
CA PHE A 58 -1.69 0.09 -4.00
C PHE A 58 -2.60 1.32 -3.91
N LEU A 59 -2.49 2.09 -2.83
CA LEU A 59 -3.37 3.24 -2.60
C LEU A 59 -2.65 4.42 -1.96
N ILE A 60 -3.29 5.57 -2.07
CA ILE A 60 -2.94 6.83 -1.41
C ILE A 60 -3.96 7.08 -0.31
N TRP A 61 -3.44 7.38 0.87
CA TRP A 61 -4.24 7.85 2.01
C TRP A 61 -3.50 8.95 2.73
N ARG A 62 -4.16 10.12 2.92
CA ARG A 62 -3.57 11.33 3.53
C ARG A 62 -2.19 11.70 2.95
N GLY A 63 -2.07 11.66 1.61
CA GLY A 63 -0.82 11.97 0.89
C GLY A 63 0.28 10.93 1.06
N ARG A 64 -0.04 9.74 1.60
CA ARG A 64 0.92 8.66 1.83
C ARG A 64 0.56 7.43 1.01
N PHE A 65 1.57 6.78 0.43
CA PHE A 65 1.38 5.51 -0.28
C PHE A 65 1.35 4.33 0.69
N PHE A 66 0.40 3.43 0.44
CA PHE A 66 0.27 2.14 1.09
C PHE A 66 0.27 1.05 0.03
N ILE A 67 0.99 -0.04 0.31
CA ILE A 67 0.97 -1.24 -0.52
C ILE A 67 0.68 -2.42 0.40
N GLN A 68 -0.34 -3.22 0.09
CA GLN A 68 -0.77 -4.34 0.96
C GLN A 68 -1.06 -3.92 2.41
N GLY A 69 -1.61 -2.72 2.61
CA GLY A 69 -1.84 -2.14 3.93
C GLY A 69 -0.57 -1.62 4.64
N GLU A 70 0.62 -1.86 4.10
CA GLU A 70 1.89 -1.38 4.65
C GLU A 70 2.25 -0.01 4.10
N LYS A 71 2.60 0.91 5.00
CA LYS A 71 3.01 2.27 4.63
C LYS A 71 4.37 2.22 3.93
N LEU A 72 4.45 2.84 2.74
CA LEU A 72 5.70 2.98 2.03
C LEU A 72 6.60 4.00 2.74
N HIS A 73 7.80 3.57 3.13
CA HIS A 73 8.77 4.47 3.74
C HIS A 73 9.52 5.27 2.68
N TYR A 74 9.47 6.58 2.80
CA TYR A 74 10.03 7.49 1.82
C TYR A 74 11.53 7.67 2.02
N ARG A 75 12.31 7.34 0.98
CA ARG A 75 13.72 7.72 0.90
C ARG A 75 13.83 9.10 0.25
N ARG A 76 14.82 9.90 0.65
CA ARG A 76 15.03 11.26 0.10
C ARG A 76 15.10 11.27 -1.43
N GLU A 77 15.74 10.27 -2.01
CA GLU A 77 15.89 10.11 -3.46
C GLU A 77 14.57 9.90 -4.22
N SER A 78 13.54 9.40 -3.53
CA SER A 78 12.23 9.09 -4.12
C SER A 78 11.20 10.20 -3.91
N PHE A 79 11.54 11.26 -3.17
CA PHE A 79 10.59 12.29 -2.73
C PHE A 79 9.89 13.01 -3.89
N ALA A 80 10.66 13.43 -4.91
CA ALA A 80 10.10 14.13 -6.08
C ALA A 80 9.10 13.25 -6.84
N LEU A 81 9.46 11.98 -7.04
CA LEU A 81 8.62 10.99 -7.70
C LEU A 81 7.35 10.66 -6.91
N ILE A 82 7.48 10.55 -5.58
CA ILE A 82 6.33 10.31 -4.69
C ILE A 82 5.35 11.48 -4.79
N ASN A 83 5.82 12.72 -4.72
CA ASN A 83 4.94 13.89 -4.81
C ASN A 83 4.21 13.95 -6.15
N GLU A 84 4.92 13.70 -7.26
CA GLU A 84 4.28 13.64 -8.58
C GLU A 84 3.19 12.56 -8.61
N MET A 85 3.45 11.38 -8.06
CA MET A 85 2.46 10.31 -8.02
C MET A 85 1.29 10.61 -7.06
N VAL A 86 1.52 11.29 -5.94
CA VAL A 86 0.46 11.74 -5.02
C VAL A 86 -0.48 12.75 -5.69
N GLU A 87 0.03 13.58 -6.60
CA GLU A 87 -0.79 14.49 -7.41
C GLU A 87 -1.42 13.79 -8.63
N TYR A 88 -0.74 12.80 -9.19
CA TYR A 88 -1.16 12.09 -10.41
C TYR A 88 -2.50 11.37 -10.26
N PHE A 89 -2.73 10.71 -9.13
CA PHE A 89 -3.92 9.88 -8.90
C PHE A 89 -5.21 10.69 -8.65
N PRO A 90 -5.22 11.72 -7.78
CA PRO A 90 -6.39 12.57 -7.56
C PRO A 90 -6.85 13.32 -8.82
N GLN A 91 -5.93 13.72 -9.71
CA GLN A 91 -6.29 14.30 -11.02
C GLN A 91 -7.13 13.36 -11.90
N ARG A 92 -7.19 12.07 -11.54
CA ARG A 92 -7.94 11.02 -12.23
C ARG A 92 -9.10 10.51 -11.37
N GLY A 93 -9.42 11.17 -10.25
CA GLY A 93 -10.45 10.71 -9.29
C GLY A 93 -10.16 9.32 -8.74
N LEU A 94 -8.88 8.95 -8.61
CA LEU A 94 -8.44 7.65 -8.13
C LEU A 94 -7.70 7.83 -6.81
N ARG A 95 -7.98 6.94 -5.84
CA ARG A 95 -7.12 6.78 -4.66
C ARG A 95 -6.03 5.73 -4.88
N GLY A 96 -6.15 4.88 -5.90
CA GLY A 96 -5.23 3.77 -6.07
C GLY A 96 -5.69 2.75 -7.10
N LEU A 97 -5.01 1.61 -7.13
CA LEU A 97 -5.22 0.50 -8.03
C LEU A 97 -5.06 -0.82 -7.28
N VAL A 98 -5.84 -1.83 -7.67
CA VAL A 98 -5.61 -3.21 -7.27
C VAL A 98 -5.24 -4.01 -8.51
N PHE A 99 -4.07 -4.65 -8.49
CA PHE A 99 -3.63 -5.52 -9.57
C PHE A 99 -3.94 -6.97 -9.24
N GLN A 100 -4.71 -7.63 -10.09
CA GLN A 100 -5.07 -9.03 -9.92
C GLN A 100 -3.93 -9.96 -10.38
N PRO A 101 -3.85 -11.22 -9.92
CA PRO A 101 -2.79 -12.15 -10.28
C PRO A 101 -2.71 -12.43 -11.79
N THR A 102 -3.83 -12.29 -12.50
CA THR A 102 -3.97 -12.39 -13.96
C THR A 102 -3.10 -11.37 -14.72
N VAL A 103 -2.61 -10.33 -14.05
CA VAL A 103 -1.63 -9.36 -14.59
C VAL A 103 -0.38 -10.01 -15.16
N LYS A 104 0.01 -11.19 -14.66
CA LYS A 104 1.17 -11.95 -15.17
C LYS A 104 0.99 -12.42 -16.60
N GLU A 105 -0.26 -12.53 -17.06
CA GLU A 105 -0.62 -12.92 -18.43
C GLU A 105 -0.68 -11.71 -19.37
N GLY A 106 -0.60 -10.48 -18.82
CA GLY A 106 -0.65 -9.23 -19.59
C GLY A 106 0.50 -9.12 -20.57
N THR A 107 0.19 -8.76 -21.82
CA THR A 107 1.20 -8.54 -22.86
C THR A 107 1.82 -7.16 -22.74
N LEU A 108 2.99 -6.96 -23.37
CA LEU A 108 3.62 -5.63 -23.45
C LEU A 108 2.66 -4.57 -24.01
N LYS A 109 1.82 -4.95 -24.98
CA LYS A 109 0.82 -4.05 -25.56
C LYS A 109 -0.21 -3.63 -24.52
N ASP A 110 -0.66 -4.53 -23.67
CA ASP A 110 -1.67 -4.26 -22.64
C ASP A 110 -1.16 -3.28 -21.60
N PHE A 111 0.09 -3.41 -21.15
CA PHE A 111 0.71 -2.45 -20.22
C PHE A 111 0.90 -1.06 -20.85
N VAL A 112 1.21 -0.99 -22.15
CA VAL A 112 1.32 0.29 -22.87
C VAL A 112 -0.05 0.95 -22.99
N ILE A 113 -1.08 0.20 -23.41
CA ILE A 113 -2.46 0.68 -23.50
C ILE A 113 -2.91 1.17 -22.12
N PHE A 114 -2.75 0.36 -21.07
CA PHE A 114 -3.06 0.72 -19.69
C PHE A 114 -2.40 2.06 -19.28
N SER A 115 -1.11 2.21 -19.55
CA SER A 115 -0.36 3.43 -19.23
C SER A 115 -0.88 4.66 -20.00
N ARG A 116 -1.25 4.48 -21.28
CA ARG A 116 -1.85 5.54 -22.11
C ARG A 116 -3.22 5.95 -21.60
N LEU A 117 -4.08 4.97 -21.31
CA LEU A 117 -5.41 5.21 -20.76
C LEU A 117 -5.34 5.94 -19.42
N LEU A 118 -4.42 5.53 -18.52
CA LEU A 118 -4.16 6.29 -17.30
C LEU A 118 -3.78 7.73 -17.63
N ASN A 119 -2.81 7.96 -18.53
CA ASN A 119 -2.41 9.32 -18.89
C ASN A 119 -3.55 10.18 -19.44
N GLU A 120 -4.36 9.63 -20.35
CA GLU A 120 -5.47 10.30 -21.03
C GLU A 120 -6.69 10.56 -20.12
N SER A 121 -6.88 9.74 -19.09
CA SER A 121 -8.05 9.85 -18.19
C SER A 121 -8.14 11.23 -17.52
N ALA A 122 -7.02 11.87 -17.21
CA ALA A 122 -6.99 13.20 -16.57
C ALA A 122 -7.61 14.32 -17.43
N MET A 123 -7.81 14.10 -18.73
CA MET A 123 -8.44 15.06 -19.64
C MET A 123 -9.95 14.84 -19.82
N GLN A 124 -10.52 13.86 -19.12
CA GLN A 124 -11.92 13.46 -19.27
C GLN A 124 -12.80 14.11 -18.20
N ASN A 125 -14.08 14.28 -18.50
CA ASN A 125 -15.04 14.88 -17.55
C ASN A 125 -15.30 13.99 -16.33
N ASP A 126 -15.32 12.67 -16.52
CA ASP A 126 -15.42 11.66 -15.45
C ASP A 126 -14.31 10.62 -15.66
N PRO A 127 -13.08 10.91 -15.18
CA PRO A 127 -11.91 10.07 -15.41
C PRO A 127 -12.08 8.63 -14.93
N PRO A 128 -12.59 8.34 -13.70
CA PRO A 128 -12.73 6.96 -13.24
C PRO A 128 -13.69 6.13 -14.09
N THR A 129 -14.85 6.68 -14.45
CA THR A 129 -15.84 5.94 -15.25
C THR A 129 -15.38 5.76 -16.69
N TRP A 130 -14.73 6.77 -17.27
CA TRP A 130 -14.13 6.65 -18.60
C TRP A 130 -13.03 5.59 -18.61
N LEU A 131 -12.16 5.59 -17.62
CA LEU A 131 -11.04 4.65 -17.52
C LEU A 131 -11.55 3.21 -17.39
N ASP A 132 -12.53 2.96 -16.51
CA ASP A 132 -13.13 1.64 -16.35
C ASP A 132 -13.69 1.10 -17.68
N LYS A 133 -14.44 1.93 -18.41
CA LYS A 133 -14.98 1.57 -19.73
C LYS A 133 -13.88 1.27 -20.76
N GLN A 134 -12.81 2.06 -20.78
CA GLN A 134 -11.71 1.86 -21.72
C GLN A 134 -10.91 0.60 -21.40
N LEU A 135 -10.66 0.30 -20.12
CA LEU A 135 -9.99 -0.93 -19.72
C LEU A 135 -10.78 -2.17 -20.18
N GLN A 136 -12.10 -2.18 -19.95
CA GLN A 136 -12.99 -3.24 -20.42
C GLN A 136 -12.99 -3.38 -21.95
N THR A 137 -13.07 -2.26 -22.67
CA THR A 137 -13.08 -2.26 -24.15
C THR A 137 -11.77 -2.80 -24.73
N ASN A 138 -10.64 -2.57 -24.05
CA ASN A 138 -9.32 -3.07 -24.46
C ASN A 138 -9.00 -4.47 -23.90
N GLY A 139 -9.93 -5.13 -23.20
CA GLY A 139 -9.74 -6.46 -22.63
C GLY A 139 -8.79 -6.50 -21.42
N ILE A 140 -8.51 -5.35 -20.80
CA ILE A 140 -7.67 -5.24 -19.61
C ILE A 140 -8.54 -5.50 -18.38
N VAL A 141 -8.46 -6.72 -17.85
CA VAL A 141 -9.24 -7.17 -16.67
C VAL A 141 -8.41 -7.33 -15.41
N TRP A 142 -7.09 -7.21 -15.52
CA TRP A 142 -6.15 -7.46 -14.42
C TRP A 142 -5.90 -6.25 -13.51
N VAL A 143 -6.63 -5.14 -13.72
CA VAL A 143 -6.60 -3.94 -12.87
C VAL A 143 -8.00 -3.58 -12.43
N GLU A 144 -8.18 -3.35 -11.14
CA GLU A 144 -9.34 -2.71 -10.57
C GLU A 144 -9.00 -1.29 -10.11
N LEU A 145 -9.89 -0.35 -10.40
CA LEU A 145 -9.74 1.07 -10.08
C LEU A 145 -10.30 1.36 -8.69
N LEU A 146 -9.46 1.84 -7.78
CA LEU A 146 -9.94 2.37 -6.52
C LEU A 146 -10.32 3.84 -6.71
N LYS A 147 -11.61 4.09 -6.90
CA LYS A 147 -12.16 5.45 -7.04
C LYS A 147 -11.97 6.24 -5.74
N GLU A 148 -11.74 7.53 -5.88
CA GLU A 148 -11.84 8.48 -4.79
C GLU A 148 -13.32 8.52 -4.36
N ILE A 149 -13.61 7.95 -3.19
CA ILE A 149 -14.96 8.03 -2.62
C ILE A 149 -15.01 9.38 -1.91
N ASP A 150 -15.93 10.26 -2.33
CA ASP A 150 -16.32 11.44 -1.56
C ASP A 150 -16.55 10.98 -0.11
N GLU A 151 -15.72 11.47 0.81
CA GLU A 151 -15.78 11.26 2.27
C GLU A 151 -16.63 10.06 2.71
N VAL A 152 -16.01 8.89 2.85
CA VAL A 152 -16.66 7.72 3.44
C VAL A 152 -17.25 8.12 4.80
N PRO A 153 -18.55 7.90 5.05
CA PRO A 153 -19.19 8.27 6.31
C PRO A 153 -18.44 7.65 7.50
N PRO A 154 -18.28 8.39 8.61
CA PRO A 154 -17.47 7.99 9.78
C PRO A 154 -17.85 6.61 10.37
N ASP A 155 -19.06 6.11 10.10
CA ASP A 155 -19.53 4.81 10.59
C ASP A 155 -18.81 3.60 9.97
N ILE A 156 -18.36 3.67 8.71
CA ILE A 156 -17.62 2.56 8.07
C ILE A 156 -16.17 2.54 8.57
N GLU A 157 -15.59 3.71 8.85
CA GLU A 157 -14.27 3.85 9.49
C GLU A 157 -14.31 3.34 10.94
N LEU A 158 -15.39 3.63 11.67
CA LEU A 158 -15.62 3.08 13.01
C LEU A 158 -15.73 1.56 12.96
N GLN A 159 -16.52 0.98 12.04
CA GLN A 159 -16.66 -0.47 11.91
C GLN A 159 -15.34 -1.17 11.54
N ARG A 160 -14.54 -0.61 10.63
CA ARG A 160 -13.22 -1.18 10.28
C ARG A 160 -12.22 -1.04 11.44
N LYS A 161 -12.25 0.07 12.17
CA LYS A 161 -11.46 0.28 13.40
C LYS A 161 -11.91 -0.67 14.51
N GLU A 162 -13.20 -0.98 14.61
CA GLU A 162 -13.76 -1.93 15.57
C GLU A 162 -13.37 -3.37 15.23
N GLN A 163 -13.39 -3.74 13.95
CA GLN A 163 -12.87 -5.03 13.49
C GLN A 163 -11.37 -5.17 13.75
N ALA A 164 -10.58 -4.11 13.50
CA ALA A 164 -9.16 -4.08 13.83
C ALA A 164 -8.92 -4.15 15.35
N ARG A 165 -9.72 -3.42 16.16
CA ARG A 165 -9.67 -3.46 17.62
C ARG A 165 -10.05 -4.83 18.17
N GLN A 166 -11.08 -5.48 17.62
CA GLN A 166 -11.51 -6.82 18.02
C GLN A 166 -10.44 -7.85 17.69
N SER A 167 -9.84 -7.76 16.50
CA SER A 167 -8.71 -8.62 16.09
C SER A 167 -7.48 -8.42 16.98
N TYR A 168 -7.18 -7.16 17.36
CA TYR A 168 -6.13 -6.82 18.33
C TYR A 168 -6.44 -7.36 19.74
N MET A 169 -7.67 -7.22 20.23
CA MET A 169 -8.11 -7.75 21.53
C MET A 169 -8.04 -9.28 21.56
N HIS A 170 -8.42 -9.93 20.47
CA HIS A 170 -8.28 -11.38 20.32
C HIS A 170 -6.80 -11.79 20.36
N SER A 171 -5.96 -11.10 19.60
CA SER A 171 -4.51 -11.34 19.56
C SER A 171 -3.85 -11.09 20.93
N MET A 172 -4.25 -10.04 21.64
CA MET A 172 -3.77 -9.71 22.98
C MET A 172 -4.18 -10.76 24.01
N ALA A 173 -5.42 -11.26 23.93
CA ALA A 173 -5.90 -12.34 24.79
C ALA A 173 -5.09 -13.63 24.55
N THR A 174 -4.80 -13.97 23.30
CA THR A 174 -3.94 -15.10 22.93
C THR A 174 -2.52 -14.93 23.48
N VAL A 175 -1.93 -13.74 23.35
CA VAL A 175 -0.60 -13.43 23.89
C VAL A 175 -0.58 -13.53 25.42
N LYS A 176 -1.63 -13.05 26.11
CA LYS A 176 -1.76 -13.13 27.57
C LYS A 176 -1.92 -14.58 28.04
N GLU A 177 -2.63 -15.41 27.30
CA GLU A 177 -2.76 -16.85 27.57
C GLU A 177 -1.42 -17.58 27.40
N VAL A 178 -0.69 -17.29 26.31
CA VAL A 178 0.65 -17.86 26.07
C VAL A 178 1.65 -17.37 27.12
N ALA A 179 1.61 -16.09 27.51
CA ALA A 179 2.44 -15.53 28.57
C ALA A 179 2.15 -16.18 29.94
N LYS A 180 0.88 -16.47 30.24
CA LYS A 180 0.46 -17.19 31.45
C LYS A 180 0.93 -18.65 31.46
N LYS A 181 1.00 -19.31 30.29
CA LYS A 181 1.59 -20.65 30.14
C LYS A 181 3.12 -20.62 30.24
N VAL A 182 3.77 -19.53 29.82
CA VAL A 182 5.24 -19.34 29.91
C VAL A 182 5.70 -18.98 31.33
N SER A 183 4.89 -18.23 32.11
CA SER A 183 5.19 -17.93 33.52
C SER A 183 5.14 -19.17 34.43
N GLN A 184 4.54 -20.27 33.94
CA GLN A 184 4.42 -21.54 34.66
C GLN A 184 5.63 -22.48 34.55
N ARG A 185 6.76 -22.04 33.94
CA ARG A 185 8.17 -22.48 34.13
C ARG A 185 8.92 -22.66 32.80
N SER A 186 9.86 -21.75 32.48
CA SER A 186 11.24 -22.09 32.05
C SER A 186 12.05 -20.81 31.72
N VAL A 187 13.35 -20.84 32.05
CA VAL A 187 14.30 -19.70 31.99
C VAL A 187 14.51 -19.13 30.56
N ALA A 188 14.05 -19.83 29.52
CA ALA A 188 14.03 -19.36 28.14
C ALA A 188 13.00 -18.23 27.87
N GLY A 189 11.99 -18.06 28.74
CA GLY A 189 10.93 -17.05 28.60
C GLY A 189 11.39 -15.61 28.84
N ILE A 190 12.41 -15.40 29.69
CA ILE A 190 12.86 -14.06 30.12
C ILE A 190 13.51 -13.28 28.97
N ARG A 191 14.31 -13.95 28.12
CA ARG A 191 14.96 -13.29 26.97
C ARG A 191 13.94 -12.97 25.86
N LYS A 192 12.93 -13.83 25.68
CA LYS A 192 11.84 -13.59 24.73
C LYS A 192 10.93 -12.44 25.19
N ALA A 193 10.63 -12.35 26.48
CA ALA A 193 9.85 -11.26 27.07
C ALA A 193 10.55 -9.91 26.93
N ARG A 194 11.86 -9.84 27.19
CA ARG A 194 12.66 -8.62 26.96
C ARG A 194 12.66 -8.20 25.49
N ARG A 195 12.74 -9.16 24.56
CA ARG A 195 12.71 -8.87 23.12
C ARG A 195 11.34 -8.36 22.66
N LEU A 196 10.27 -8.93 23.18
CA LEU A 196 8.89 -8.47 22.96
C LEU A 196 8.66 -7.05 23.48
N ALA A 197 9.15 -6.73 24.69
CA ALA A 197 9.05 -5.38 25.23
C ALA A 197 9.81 -4.36 24.38
N GLN A 198 11.00 -4.72 23.88
CA GLN A 198 11.76 -3.84 22.98
C GLN A 198 11.03 -3.63 21.65
N THR A 199 10.46 -4.68 21.06
CA THR A 199 9.66 -4.58 19.83
C THR A 199 8.40 -3.74 20.02
N MET A 200 7.77 -3.79 21.20
CA MET A 200 6.62 -2.93 21.53
C MET A 200 7.03 -1.45 21.61
N VAL A 201 8.18 -1.14 22.21
CA VAL A 201 8.70 0.24 22.26
C VAL A 201 9.03 0.76 20.87
N ASP A 202 9.64 -0.07 20.02
CA ASP A 202 9.94 0.30 18.64
C ASP A 202 8.66 0.57 17.83
N LEU A 203 7.60 -0.23 18.03
CA LEU A 203 6.30 -0.06 17.38
C LEU A 203 5.58 1.25 17.81
N VAL A 204 5.71 1.63 19.09
CA VAL A 204 5.11 2.86 19.63
C VAL A 204 5.85 4.10 19.12
N LEU A 205 7.16 4.03 18.91
CA LEU A 205 7.95 5.15 18.39
C LEU A 205 7.77 5.37 16.88
N GLU A 206 7.41 4.33 16.12
CA GLU A 206 7.20 4.41 14.66
C GLU A 206 5.83 5.00 14.25
N ASP A 207 4.85 5.01 15.16
CA ASP A 207 3.47 5.39 14.84
C ASP A 207 2.97 6.57 15.69
N GLU A 208 3.08 7.77 15.12
CA GLU A 208 2.64 9.06 15.71
C GLU A 208 1.15 9.03 16.16
N ILE A 209 0.35 8.19 15.50
CA ILE A 209 -1.08 7.98 15.79
C ILE A 209 -1.28 7.08 17.02
N LEU A 210 -0.41 6.09 17.25
CA LEU A 210 -0.39 5.30 18.49
C LEU A 210 0.11 6.15 19.67
N MET A 211 1.08 7.03 19.45
CA MET A 211 1.51 8.00 20.48
C MET A 211 0.37 8.93 20.91
N LEU A 212 -0.40 9.47 19.95
CA LEU A 212 -1.60 10.29 20.24
C LEU A 212 -2.72 9.50 20.93
N GLY A 213 -2.90 8.22 20.56
CA GLY A 213 -3.84 7.32 21.22
C GLY A 213 -3.42 6.96 22.65
N LEU A 214 -2.11 6.82 22.90
CA LEU A 214 -1.55 6.53 24.21
C LEU A 214 -1.58 7.75 25.14
N THR A 215 -1.38 8.97 24.63
CA THR A 215 -1.55 10.19 25.43
C THR A 215 -3.02 10.38 25.83
N THR A 216 -3.96 10.13 24.92
CA THR A 216 -5.39 10.24 25.24
C THR A 216 -5.89 9.15 26.20
N ILE A 217 -5.33 7.93 26.14
CA ILE A 217 -5.66 6.87 27.10
C ILE A 217 -5.01 7.13 28.47
N ARG A 218 -3.77 7.62 28.50
CA ARG A 218 -3.08 7.99 29.75
C ARG A 218 -3.77 9.17 30.46
N ASP A 219 -4.16 10.20 29.71
CA ASP A 219 -4.89 11.34 30.26
C ASP A 219 -6.29 10.93 30.78
N TYR A 220 -6.82 9.79 30.33
CA TYR A 220 -8.08 9.24 30.83
C TYR A 220 -7.91 8.42 32.12
N ASP A 221 -6.81 7.68 32.26
CA ASP A 221 -6.49 6.92 33.48
C ASP A 221 -5.99 7.82 34.62
N ASP A 222 -5.32 8.94 34.35
CA ASP A 222 -4.85 9.88 35.38
C ASP A 222 -5.99 10.71 36.05
N TYR A 223 -7.24 10.52 35.63
CA TYR A 223 -8.43 11.21 36.16
C TYR A 223 -9.45 10.30 36.89
N THR A 224 -9.14 9.02 37.11
CA THR A 224 -9.96 8.08 37.92
C THR A 224 -9.13 7.37 38.98
#